data_AF-W8DVX7-F1
#
_entry.id   AF-W8DVX7-F1
#
_cell.length_a   1.000
_cell.length_b   1.000
_cell.length_c   1.000
_cell.angle_alpha   90.00
_cell.angle_beta   90.00
_cell.angle_gamma   90.00
#
_symmetry.space_group_name_H-M   'P 1'
#
loop_
_entity.id
_entity.type
_entity.pdbx_description
1 polymer ?
#
loop_
_entity_poly.entity_id
_entity_poly.type
_entity_poly.pdbx_seq_one_letter_code
_entity_poly.pdbx_strand_id
1 'polypeptide(L)'
;MFEIYLILVTCLLLPICYLITNSITYIYYQLKCLKDIQETKNIMCIDNTYILYIANIYIKRKKWLDCIAMLEFYMTKVRVNEAKMLAQYYNYIGLCYQNTNIYKIAQKYYLKAYNKAPLTKQILKNLASIYKLSGDIENANKIHEKLIVLNRK
;
A
#
# COMPACT_ATOMS: atom_id res chain seq x y z
N MET A 1 -56.81 37.16 -11.92
CA MET A 1 -56.63 35.76 -11.45
C MET A 1 -55.37 35.12 -12.02
N PHE A 2 -55.16 35.14 -13.34
CA PHE A 2 -53.95 34.58 -13.99
C PHE A 2 -52.63 35.25 -13.53
N GLU A 3 -52.60 36.58 -13.40
CA GLU A 3 -51.40 37.30 -12.98
C GLU A 3 -50.96 36.99 -11.54
N ILE A 4 -51.93 36.83 -10.63
CA ILE A 4 -51.66 36.48 -9.21
C ILE A 4 -51.09 35.06 -9.12
N TYR A 5 -51.57 34.14 -9.95
CA TYR A 5 -51.04 32.78 -10.05
C TYR A 5 -49.58 32.78 -10.53
N LEU A 6 -49.26 33.58 -11.56
CA LEU A 6 -47.89 33.71 -12.05
C LEU A 6 -46.94 34.29 -11.00
N ILE A 7 -47.38 35.27 -10.22
CA ILE A 7 -46.59 35.84 -9.11
C ILE A 7 -46.34 34.79 -8.01
N LEU A 8 -47.35 34.01 -7.65
CA LEU A 8 -47.22 32.94 -6.65
C LEU A 8 -46.24 31.83 -7.10
N VAL A 9 -46.37 31.40 -8.35
CA VAL A 9 -45.51 30.36 -8.94
C VAL A 9 -44.06 30.85 -9.05
N THR A 10 -43.84 32.08 -9.50
CA THR A 10 -42.47 32.65 -9.58
C THR A 10 -41.85 32.82 -8.19
N CYS A 11 -42.62 33.24 -7.19
CA CYS A 11 -42.16 33.38 -5.81
C CYS A 11 -41.71 32.03 -5.20
N LEU A 12 -42.37 30.92 -5.56
CA LEU A 12 -41.98 29.57 -5.14
C LEU A 12 -40.82 28.98 -5.96
N LEU A 13 -40.71 29.32 -7.25
CA LEU A 13 -39.65 28.81 -8.12
C LEU A 13 -38.27 29.39 -7.79
N LEU A 14 -38.19 30.67 -7.42
CA LEU A 14 -36.92 31.32 -7.07
C LEU A 14 -36.13 30.60 -5.96
N PRO A 15 -36.72 30.26 -4.79
CA PRO A 15 -36.00 29.54 -3.75
C PRO A 15 -35.65 28.11 -4.17
N ILE A 16 -36.50 27.44 -4.95
CA ILE A 16 -36.22 26.09 -5.48
C ILE A 16 -35.01 26.13 -6.43
N CYS A 17 -34.98 27.08 -7.36
CA CYS A 17 -33.86 27.30 -8.27
C CYS A 17 -32.56 27.62 -7.52
N TYR A 18 -32.64 28.42 -6.45
CA TYR A 18 -31.50 28.72 -5.60
C TYR A 18 -30.94 27.47 -4.91
N LEU A 19 -31.81 26.64 -4.30
CA LEU A 19 -31.42 25.40 -3.64
C LEU A 19 -30.76 24.42 -4.62
N ILE A 20 -31.33 24.26 -5.82
CA ILE A 20 -30.77 23.40 -6.87
C ILE A 20 -29.40 23.92 -7.29
N THR A 21 -29.27 25.22 -7.55
CA THR A 21 -27.99 25.82 -7.97
C THR A 21 -26.90 25.62 -6.92
N ASN A 22 -27.23 25.79 -5.65
CA ASN A 22 -26.29 25.57 -4.55
C ASN A 22 -25.85 24.10 -4.45
N SER A 23 -26.80 23.16 -4.62
CA SER A 23 -26.48 21.73 -4.61
C SER A 23 -25.56 21.31 -5.76
N ILE A 24 -25.80 21.83 -6.97
CA ILE A 24 -24.97 21.58 -8.15
C ILE A 24 -23.57 22.16 -7.94
N THR A 25 -23.49 23.37 -7.37
CA THR A 25 -22.22 24.05 -7.09
C THR A 25 -21.40 23.26 -6.07
N TYR A 26 -22.05 22.75 -5.01
CA TYR A 26 -21.42 21.88 -4.03
C TYR A 26 -20.85 20.60 -4.67
N ILE A 27 -21.64 19.90 -5.49
CA ILE A 27 -21.20 18.69 -6.20
C ILE A 27 -20.05 19.01 -7.16
N TYR A 28 -20.11 20.14 -7.87
CA TYR A 28 -19.04 20.59 -8.76
C TYR A 28 -17.71 20.81 -8.00
N TYR A 29 -17.76 21.48 -6.84
CA TYR A 29 -16.56 21.67 -6.01
C TYR A 29 -16.01 20.35 -5.48
N GLN A 30 -16.88 19.42 -5.08
CA GLN A 30 -16.45 18.07 -4.68
C GLN A 30 -15.74 17.34 -5.83
N LEU A 31 -16.30 17.38 -7.04
CA LEU A 31 -15.70 16.76 -8.23
C LEU A 31 -14.37 17.40 -8.61
N LYS A 32 -14.27 18.73 -8.51
CA LYS A 32 -13.01 19.45 -8.75
C LYS A 32 -11.94 19.05 -7.74
N CYS A 33 -12.29 19.03 -6.45
CA CYS A 33 -11.39 18.60 -5.38
C CYS A 33 -10.91 17.15 -5.60
N LEU A 34 -11.81 16.23 -5.98
CA LEU A 34 -11.45 14.86 -6.31
C LEU A 34 -10.51 14.77 -7.53
N LYS A 35 -10.74 15.59 -8.55
CA LYS A 35 -9.86 15.64 -9.73
C LYS A 35 -8.46 16.16 -9.38
N ASP A 36 -8.37 17.22 -8.58
CA ASP A 36 -7.09 17.78 -8.11
C ASP A 36 -6.32 16.75 -7.23
N ILE A 37 -7.02 16.00 -6.38
CA ILE A 37 -6.45 14.88 -5.62
C ILE A 37 -5.96 13.77 -6.57
N GLN A 38 -6.68 13.48 -7.65
CA GLN A 38 -6.30 12.44 -8.60
C GLN A 38 -5.09 12.86 -9.47
N GLU A 39 -5.01 14.12 -9.87
CA GLU A 39 -3.86 14.68 -10.58
C GLU A 39 -2.61 14.71 -9.69
N THR A 40 -2.73 15.13 -8.42
CA THR A 40 -1.61 15.06 -7.47
C THR A 40 -1.16 13.63 -7.19
N LYS A 41 -2.09 12.66 -7.15
CA LYS A 41 -1.79 11.22 -7.02
C LYS A 41 -1.08 10.63 -8.24
N ASN A 42 -1.30 11.18 -9.44
CA ASN A 42 -0.59 10.79 -10.66
C ASN A 42 0.80 11.41 -10.77
N ILE A 43 1.03 12.58 -10.16
CA ILE A 43 2.32 13.29 -10.16
C ILE A 43 3.25 12.76 -9.04
N MET A 44 2.69 12.20 -7.96
CA MET A 44 3.46 11.54 -6.91
C MET A 44 3.95 10.16 -7.38
N CYS A 45 4.97 10.16 -8.25
CA CYS A 45 5.91 9.05 -8.37
C CYS A 45 6.67 8.94 -7.04
N ILE A 46 6.02 8.39 -6.02
CA ILE A 46 6.63 8.20 -4.71
C ILE A 46 7.78 7.22 -4.92
N ASP A 47 9.01 7.70 -4.70
CA ASP A 47 10.19 6.87 -4.79
C ASP A 47 10.05 5.68 -3.84
N ASN A 48 10.42 4.49 -4.32
CA ASN A 48 10.42 3.27 -3.53
C ASN A 48 11.16 3.43 -2.21
N THR A 49 12.29 4.15 -2.26
CA THR A 49 13.12 4.38 -1.09
C THR A 49 12.33 5.04 0.03
N TYR A 50 11.44 5.98 -0.32
CA TYR A 50 10.55 6.66 0.60
C TYR A 50 9.47 5.73 1.16
N ILE A 51 8.87 4.86 0.33
CA ILE A 51 7.88 3.86 0.78
C ILE A 51 8.52 2.91 1.79
N LEU A 52 9.73 2.41 1.52
CA LEU A 52 10.46 1.54 2.45
C LEU A 52 10.88 2.25 3.74
N TYR A 53 11.19 3.55 3.65
CA TYR A 53 11.46 4.38 4.82
C TYR A 53 10.22 4.49 5.73
N ILE A 54 9.04 4.75 5.15
CA ILE A 54 7.77 4.76 5.90
C ILE A 54 7.48 3.37 6.50
N ALA A 55 7.67 2.30 5.73
CA ALA A 55 7.47 0.93 6.22
C ALA A 55 8.33 0.65 7.46
N ASN A 56 9.60 1.08 7.46
CA ASN A 56 10.47 1.00 8.63
C ASN A 56 9.93 1.79 9.83
N ILE A 57 9.40 2.99 9.62
CA ILE A 57 8.79 3.79 10.70
C ILE A 57 7.60 3.05 11.30
N TYR A 58 6.71 2.49 10.46
CA TYR A 58 5.54 1.76 10.94
C TYR A 58 5.95 0.52 11.74
N ILE A 59 6.93 -0.24 11.25
CA ILE A 59 7.50 -1.41 11.95
C ILE A 59 8.09 -1.00 13.30
N LYS A 60 8.92 0.05 13.34
CA LYS A 60 9.51 0.54 14.61
C LYS A 60 8.43 0.97 15.61
N ARG A 61 7.33 1.52 15.13
CA ARG A 61 6.17 1.92 15.94
C ARG A 61 5.19 0.78 16.24
N LYS A 62 5.51 -0.46 15.82
CA LYS A 62 4.65 -1.64 15.96
C LYS A 62 3.28 -1.52 15.26
N LYS A 63 3.18 -0.66 14.25
CA LYS A 63 1.99 -0.47 13.40
C LYS A 63 1.99 -1.48 12.25
N TRP A 64 1.88 -2.77 12.60
CA TRP A 64 2.05 -3.87 11.64
C TRP A 64 0.99 -3.88 10.55
N LEU A 65 -0.29 -3.73 10.94
CA LEU A 65 -1.42 -3.75 9.99
C LEU A 65 -1.39 -2.55 9.05
N ASP A 66 -1.13 -1.34 9.56
CA ASP A 66 -0.96 -0.14 8.75
C ASP A 66 0.16 -0.34 7.70
N CYS A 67 1.27 -0.97 8.10
CA CYS A 67 2.39 -1.28 7.21
C CYS A 67 1.99 -2.25 6.10
N ILE A 68 1.31 -3.34 6.44
CA ILE A 68 0.86 -4.34 5.48
C ILE A 68 -0.11 -3.72 4.49
N ALA A 69 -1.14 -3.03 4.97
CA ALA A 69 -2.15 -2.40 4.12
C ALA A 69 -1.55 -1.37 3.16
N MET A 70 -0.64 -0.54 3.67
CA MET A 70 0.06 0.47 2.87
C MET A 70 0.93 -0.17 1.78
N LEU A 71 1.70 -1.21 2.11
CA LEU A 71 2.53 -1.92 1.14
C LEU A 71 1.68 -2.65 0.08
N GLU A 72 0.60 -3.32 0.48
CA GLU A 72 -0.31 -3.99 -0.45
C GLU A 72 -0.97 -2.99 -1.42
N PHE A 73 -1.35 -1.80 -0.94
CA PHE A 73 -1.86 -0.72 -1.80
C PHE A 73 -0.82 -0.21 -2.81
N TYR A 74 0.45 -0.09 -2.42
CA TYR A 74 1.50 0.29 -3.37
C TYR A 74 1.78 -0.82 -4.38
N MET A 75 1.75 -2.08 -3.94
CA MET A 75 1.92 -3.23 -4.82
C MET A 75 0.93 -3.27 -5.97
N THR A 76 -0.33 -2.86 -5.78
CA THR A 76 -1.32 -2.82 -6.87
C THR A 76 -0.99 -1.81 -7.96
N LYS A 77 -0.08 -0.85 -7.68
CA LYS A 77 0.35 0.18 -8.63
C LYS A 77 1.68 -0.13 -9.31
N VAL A 78 2.41 -1.14 -8.83
CA VAL A 78 3.74 -1.49 -9.35
C VAL A 78 3.62 -2.08 -10.75
N ARG A 79 4.49 -1.65 -11.68
CA ARG A 79 4.56 -2.19 -13.05
C ARG A 79 5.19 -3.58 -13.05
N VAL A 80 4.84 -4.42 -14.03
CA VAL A 80 5.25 -5.84 -14.12
C VAL A 80 6.77 -6.05 -14.05
N ASN A 81 7.57 -5.07 -14.48
CA ASN A 81 9.03 -5.19 -14.60
C ASN A 81 9.80 -4.85 -13.30
N GLU A 82 9.13 -4.51 -12.21
CA GLU A 82 9.74 -4.05 -10.96
C GLU A 82 9.90 -5.17 -9.91
N ALA A 83 10.49 -6.30 -10.32
CA ALA A 83 10.62 -7.49 -9.47
C ALA A 83 11.38 -7.22 -8.14
N LYS A 84 12.43 -6.40 -8.17
CA LYS A 84 13.22 -6.03 -6.98
C LYS A 84 12.39 -5.27 -5.95
N MET A 85 11.48 -4.41 -6.40
CA MET A 85 10.63 -3.57 -5.57
C MET A 85 9.60 -4.43 -4.85
N LEU A 86 8.91 -5.29 -5.61
CA LEU A 86 7.97 -6.28 -5.08
C LEU A 86 8.65 -7.21 -4.07
N ALA A 87 9.89 -7.63 -4.34
CA ALA A 87 10.65 -8.45 -3.41
C ALA A 87 10.86 -7.75 -2.06
N GLN A 88 11.16 -6.45 -2.06
CA GLN A 88 11.31 -5.67 -0.84
C GLN A 88 9.98 -5.54 -0.09
N TYR A 89 8.87 -5.23 -0.77
CA TYR A 89 7.56 -5.14 -0.12
C TYR A 89 7.13 -6.46 0.52
N TYR A 90 7.27 -7.57 -0.20
CA TYR A 90 7.02 -8.90 0.37
C TYR A 90 7.90 -9.18 1.59
N ASN A 91 9.18 -8.77 1.58
CA ASN A 91 10.07 -8.93 2.72
C ASN A 91 9.63 -8.11 3.93
N TYR A 92 9.17 -6.87 3.74
CA TYR A 92 8.65 -6.03 4.83
C TYR A 92 7.32 -6.53 5.38
N ILE A 93 6.43 -7.05 4.53
CA ILE A 93 5.19 -7.71 4.97
C ILE A 93 5.51 -8.97 5.78
N GLY A 94 6.46 -9.79 5.31
CA GLY A 94 6.96 -10.95 6.05
C GLY A 94 7.48 -10.58 7.43
N LEU A 95 8.22 -9.47 7.55
CA LEU A 95 8.72 -8.95 8.82
C LEU A 95 7.59 -8.51 9.76
N CYS A 96 6.53 -7.88 9.23
CA CYS A 96 5.35 -7.53 10.03
C CYS A 96 4.68 -8.77 10.62
N TYR A 97 4.44 -9.80 9.80
CA TYR A 97 3.85 -11.07 10.27
C TYR A 97 4.77 -11.84 11.23
N GLN A 98 6.08 -11.76 11.05
CA GLN A 98 7.05 -12.37 11.97
C GLN A 98 6.98 -11.68 13.35
N ASN A 99 6.90 -10.34 13.38
CA ASN A 99 6.79 -9.58 14.63
C ASN A 99 5.44 -9.77 15.35
N THR A 100 4.41 -10.25 14.65
CA THR A 100 3.12 -10.66 15.25
C THR A 100 3.05 -12.16 15.56
N ASN A 101 4.16 -12.89 15.44
CA ASN A 101 4.28 -14.33 15.68
C ASN A 101 3.46 -15.22 14.74
N ILE A 102 3.02 -14.70 13.58
CA ILE A 102 2.26 -15.47 12.58
C ILE A 102 3.24 -16.07 11.56
N TYR A 103 4.07 -17.01 12.02
CA TYR A 103 5.25 -17.47 11.29
C TYR A 103 4.94 -18.14 9.95
N LYS A 104 3.84 -18.91 9.85
CA LYS A 104 3.43 -19.57 8.60
C LYS A 104 3.11 -18.56 7.49
N ILE A 105 2.53 -17.42 7.83
CA ILE A 105 2.23 -16.35 6.87
C ILE A 105 3.51 -15.59 6.54
N ALA A 106 4.31 -15.24 7.54
CA ALA A 106 5.60 -14.59 7.34
C ALA A 106 6.49 -15.37 6.36
N GLN A 107 6.59 -16.69 6.54
CA GLN A 107 7.34 -17.58 5.66
C GLN A 107 6.86 -17.54 4.22
N LYS A 108 5.53 -17.57 3.99
CA LYS A 108 4.96 -17.44 2.63
C LYS A 108 5.38 -16.13 1.96
N TYR A 109 5.36 -15.03 2.69
CA TYR A 109 5.76 -13.72 2.15
C TYR A 109 7.27 -13.64 1.90
N TYR A 110 8.11 -14.20 2.78
CA TYR A 110 9.55 -14.29 2.54
C TYR A 110 9.89 -15.17 1.34
N LEU A 111 9.15 -16.25 1.10
CA LEU A 111 9.29 -17.07 -0.11
C LEU A 111 8.90 -16.30 -1.38
N LYS A 112 7.81 -15.54 -1.35
CA LYS A 112 7.45 -14.63 -2.46
C LYS A 112 8.55 -13.61 -2.73
N ALA A 113 9.16 -13.05 -1.68
CA ALA A 113 10.28 -12.13 -1.80
C ALA A 113 11.51 -12.81 -2.42
N TYR A 114 11.85 -14.00 -1.95
CA TYR A 114 12.98 -14.79 -2.45
C TYR A 114 12.82 -15.17 -3.92
N ASN A 115 11.62 -15.60 -4.34
CA ASN A 115 11.35 -15.95 -5.74
C ASN A 115 11.52 -14.77 -6.70
N LYS A 116 11.38 -13.53 -6.21
CA LYS A 116 11.56 -12.31 -7.00
C LYS A 116 13.00 -11.81 -6.99
N ALA A 117 13.73 -11.96 -5.88
CA ALA A 117 15.11 -11.49 -5.75
C ALA A 117 15.97 -12.43 -4.88
N PRO A 118 16.36 -13.61 -5.41
CA PRO A 118 16.94 -14.71 -4.62
C PRO A 118 18.36 -14.47 -4.10
N LEU A 119 19.03 -13.43 -4.60
CA LEU A 119 20.41 -13.05 -4.23
C LEU A 119 20.43 -11.85 -3.27
N THR A 120 19.28 -11.41 -2.76
CA THR A 120 19.23 -10.29 -1.82
C THR A 120 19.60 -10.77 -0.42
N LYS A 121 20.75 -10.32 0.11
CA LYS A 121 21.26 -10.72 1.43
C LYS A 121 20.22 -10.59 2.53
N GLN A 122 19.47 -9.49 2.58
CA GLN A 122 18.45 -9.25 3.61
C GLN A 122 17.30 -10.28 3.54
N ILE A 123 16.84 -10.61 2.34
CA ILE A 123 15.75 -11.59 2.15
C ILE A 123 16.21 -12.98 2.59
N LEU A 124 17.44 -13.38 2.24
CA LEU A 124 18.02 -14.64 2.68
C LEU A 124 18.15 -14.71 4.22
N LYS A 125 18.60 -13.63 4.87
CA LYS A 125 18.68 -13.57 6.34
C LYS A 125 17.32 -13.78 6.98
N ASN A 126 16.31 -13.05 6.50
CA ASN A 126 14.95 -13.12 7.03
C ASN A 126 14.31 -14.50 6.78
N LEU A 127 14.54 -15.09 5.60
CA LEU A 127 14.04 -16.41 5.25
C LEU A 127 14.70 -17.52 6.09
N ALA A 128 16.01 -17.46 6.31
CA ALA A 128 16.68 -18.41 7.22
C ALA A 128 16.16 -18.27 8.66
N SER A 129 15.98 -17.03 9.12
CA SER A 129 15.44 -16.74 10.45
C SER A 129 14.03 -17.33 10.63
N ILE A 130 13.14 -17.19 9.64
CA ILE A 130 11.78 -17.71 9.77
C ILE A 130 11.75 -19.23 9.72
N TYR A 131 12.57 -19.87 8.89
CA TYR A 131 12.69 -21.34 8.84
C TYR A 131 13.13 -21.90 10.20
N LYS A 132 14.09 -21.24 10.85
CA LYS A 132 14.52 -21.61 12.21
C LYS A 132 13.38 -21.45 13.23
N LEU A 133 12.66 -20.33 13.19
CA LEU A 133 11.52 -20.08 14.08
C LEU A 133 10.36 -21.06 13.86
N SER A 134 10.18 -21.56 12.63
CA SER A 134 9.17 -22.57 12.30
C SER A 134 9.63 -24.02 12.56
N GLY A 135 10.85 -24.23 13.07
CA GLY A 135 11.42 -25.57 13.34
C GLY A 135 11.97 -26.30 12.12
N ASP A 136 12.01 -25.67 10.95
CA ASP A 136 12.52 -26.24 9.70
C ASP A 136 14.02 -25.95 9.57
N ILE A 137 14.81 -26.67 10.37
CA ILE A 137 16.25 -26.47 10.50
C ILE A 137 16.99 -26.83 9.20
N GLU A 138 16.50 -27.82 8.45
CA GLU A 138 17.12 -28.25 7.20
C GLU A 138 17.11 -27.12 6.15
N ASN A 139 15.95 -26.51 5.92
CA ASN A 139 15.86 -25.40 4.97
C ASN A 139 16.57 -24.14 5.49
N ALA A 140 16.59 -23.91 6.80
CA ALA A 140 17.39 -22.83 7.38
C ALA A 140 18.88 -22.97 7.04
N ASN A 141 19.44 -24.18 7.17
CA ASN A 141 20.84 -24.47 6.85
C ASN A 141 21.15 -24.27 5.37
N LYS A 142 20.30 -24.76 4.46
CA LYS A 142 20.44 -24.54 3.01
C LYS A 142 20.50 -23.05 2.64
N ILE A 143 19.64 -22.23 3.25
CA ILE A 143 19.65 -20.78 3.02
C ILE A 143 20.90 -20.13 3.61
N HIS A 144 21.37 -20.57 4.78
CA HIS A 144 22.61 -20.07 5.37
C HIS A 144 23.85 -20.38 4.52
N GLU A 145 23.97 -21.59 3.97
CA GLU A 145 25.05 -21.95 3.06
C GLU A 145 25.08 -21.03 1.84
N LYS A 146 23.90 -20.78 1.23
CA LYS A 146 23.78 -19.84 0.11
C LYS A 146 24.22 -18.42 0.48
N LEU A 147 23.94 -17.99 1.71
CA LEU A 147 24.33 -16.69 2.24
C LEU A 147 25.86 -16.59 2.43
N ILE A 148 26.50 -17.67 2.90
CA ILE A 148 27.96 -17.76 3.04
C ILE A 148 28.64 -17.66 1.67
N VAL A 149 28.17 -18.42 0.67
CA VAL A 149 28.69 -18.38 -0.70
C VAL A 149 28.58 -16.98 -1.30
N LEU A 150 27.45 -16.30 -1.07
CA LEU A 150 27.21 -14.94 -1.55
C LEU A 150 28.11 -13.88 -0.88
N ASN A 151 28.57 -14.11 0.36
CA ASN A 151 29.47 -13.19 1.06
C ASN A 151 30.95 -13.39 0.71
N ARG A 152 31.31 -14.53 0.12
CA ARG A 152 32.68 -14.82 -0.32
C ARG A 152 33.01 -14.28 -1.72
N LYS A 153 31.99 -13.86 -2.47
CA LYS A 153 32.12 -13.16 -3.75
C LYS A 153 32.09 -11.65 -3.52
#